data_AF-A0A4W5N0H9-F1
#
_entry.id   AF-A0A4W5N0H9-F1
#
_cell.length_a   1.000
_cell.length_b   1.000
_cell.length_c   1.000
_cell.angle_alpha   90.00
_cell.angle_beta   90.00
_cell.angle_gamma   90.00
#
_symmetry.space_group_name_H-M   'P 1'
#
loop_
_entity.id
_entity.type
_entity.pdbx_description
1 polymer ?
#
loop_
_entity_poly.entity_id
_entity_poly.type
_entity_poly.pdbx_seq_one_letter_code
_entity_poly.pdbx_strand_id
1 'polypeptide(L)'
;MFSLYFSGTLLCGVCVCLAWSARWNIDHHTGRQWLERARPPPNSLTTPSSSIKVPPTPRGLSLSLSFSLSLSLFLFLSDEQRRIQEQRNSRKGWLRAWGALQDWMHRLFRIIVAFIEDPMFDKFILFVVVLNTGTLVAQTFESVTVRGGWFFSALDSAFLAIYLMECVLKLLVWGRLYFKNPWNDLDFFIITMSLIDFLLPLIESTGNFSGGQASTIFRILKLFKGVRAIRAFRVLRTIRFLQNLQSIVSTCLQSLQSMGAIIILMFTFLFMFAVIFREMFNESDPHRFGTMFRTIFTLFQLLTLDDWAFIYSTSRDNGAPHIIIFLVLYIVVEYFTFLK
;
A
#
# COMPACT_ATOMS: atom_id res chain seq x y z
N MET A 1 -11.49 -0.36 10.95
CA MET A 1 -10.69 -1.53 11.36
C MET A 1 -9.77 -1.93 10.21
N PHE A 2 -8.69 -1.17 9.99
CA PHE A 2 -7.48 -1.51 9.19
C PHE A 2 -6.49 -0.33 9.31
N SER A 3 -6.27 0.10 10.55
CA SER A 3 -5.24 1.07 10.93
C SER A 3 -4.65 0.53 12.21
N LEU A 4 -3.33 0.53 12.30
CA LEU A 4 -2.49 -0.06 13.36
C LEU A 4 -2.23 -1.56 13.15
N TYR A 5 -1.11 -1.85 12.48
CA TYR A 5 -0.06 -2.79 12.94
C TYR A 5 0.92 -3.02 11.78
N PHE A 6 1.93 -2.15 11.66
CA PHE A 6 3.21 -2.58 11.10
C PHE A 6 4.34 -1.80 11.79
N SER A 7 4.76 -2.34 12.94
CA SER A 7 6.03 -2.00 13.55
C SER A 7 7.12 -2.70 12.73
N GLY A 8 7.73 -1.95 11.83
CA GLY A 8 8.95 -2.28 11.10
C GLY A 8 10.00 -1.21 11.37
N THR A 9 10.44 -1.13 12.62
CA THR A 9 11.57 -0.32 13.09
C THR A 9 12.86 -0.75 12.39
N LEU A 10 13.25 -0.03 11.33
CA LEU A 10 14.63 0.35 10.96
C LEU A 10 14.73 0.98 9.55
N LEU A 11 13.69 0.86 8.72
CA LEU A 11 13.61 1.54 7.40
C LEU A 11 12.93 2.92 7.41
N CYS A 12 12.48 3.37 8.59
CA CYS A 12 11.63 4.57 8.71
C CYS A 12 12.40 5.88 8.93
N GLY A 13 13.64 5.84 9.43
CA GLY A 13 14.39 7.08 9.78
C GLY A 13 14.76 7.95 8.57
N VAL A 14 15.16 7.33 7.46
CA VAL A 14 15.59 8.05 6.24
C VAL A 14 14.40 8.50 5.41
N CYS A 15 13.35 7.67 5.30
CA CYS A 15 12.13 8.01 4.57
C CYS A 15 11.29 9.08 5.28
N VAL A 16 11.24 9.09 6.62
CA VAL A 16 10.63 10.19 7.36
C VAL A 16 11.44 11.47 7.21
N CYS A 17 12.79 11.42 7.25
CA CYS A 17 13.62 12.59 6.95
C CYS A 17 13.43 13.13 5.52
N LEU A 18 13.25 12.25 4.53
CA LEU A 18 13.00 12.61 3.14
C LEU A 18 11.62 13.25 2.93
N ALA A 19 10.58 12.69 3.55
CA ALA A 19 9.24 13.26 3.52
C ALA A 19 9.15 14.58 4.31
N TRP A 20 9.91 14.73 5.40
CA TRP A 20 10.00 15.97 6.18
C TRP A 20 10.81 17.05 5.45
N SER A 21 11.89 16.68 4.74
CA SER A 21 12.70 17.58 3.91
C SER A 21 11.91 18.14 2.72
N ALA A 22 11.11 17.30 2.05
CA ALA A 22 10.24 17.74 0.95
C ALA A 22 9.13 18.69 1.42
N ARG A 23 8.54 18.44 2.61
CA ARG A 23 7.56 19.35 3.24
C ARG A 23 8.22 20.69 3.63
N TRP A 24 9.43 20.66 4.20
CA TRP A 24 10.15 21.84 4.64
C TRP A 24 10.55 22.76 3.47
N ASN A 25 10.85 22.20 2.28
CA ASN A 25 11.22 22.98 1.10
C ASN A 25 10.03 23.74 0.47
N ILE A 26 8.80 23.23 0.61
CA ILE A 26 7.58 23.92 0.17
C ILE A 26 7.27 25.09 1.12
N ASP A 27 7.40 24.89 2.44
CA ASP A 27 7.21 25.95 3.43
C ASP A 27 8.34 27.01 3.40
N HIS A 28 9.52 26.69 2.88
CA HIS A 28 10.63 27.65 2.75
C HIS A 28 10.41 28.70 1.64
N HIS A 29 9.55 28.41 0.65
CA HIS A 29 9.17 29.38 -0.37
C HIS A 29 8.14 30.40 0.15
N THR A 30 7.22 29.98 1.02
CA THR A 30 6.29 30.86 1.74
C THR A 30 6.97 31.58 2.92
N GLY A 31 7.93 30.94 3.59
CA GLY A 31 8.72 31.52 4.69
C GLY A 31 9.72 32.58 4.25
N ARG A 32 10.23 32.54 3.01
CA ARG A 32 11.11 33.59 2.46
C ARG A 32 10.40 34.94 2.29
N GLN A 33 9.12 34.94 1.95
CA GLN A 33 8.31 36.18 1.89
C GLN A 33 8.06 36.79 3.29
N TRP A 34 8.00 35.96 4.34
CA TRP A 34 7.89 36.42 5.72
C TRP A 34 9.22 36.95 6.29
N LEU A 35 10.34 36.31 5.96
CA LEU A 35 11.68 36.74 6.38
C LEU A 35 12.16 38.03 5.71
N GLU A 36 11.69 38.34 4.50
CA GLU A 36 11.96 39.64 3.86
C GLU A 36 11.17 40.78 4.50
N ARG A 37 9.96 40.51 5.03
CA ARG A 37 9.14 41.49 5.75
C ARG A 37 9.58 41.70 7.20
N ALA A 38 10.42 40.81 7.75
CA ALA A 38 10.95 40.86 9.12
C ALA A 38 12.41 41.36 9.21
N ARG A 39 13.00 41.90 8.14
CA ARG A 39 14.32 42.56 8.23
C ARG A 39 14.15 43.97 8.83
N PRO A 40 14.75 44.28 9.99
CA PRO A 40 14.84 45.66 10.46
C PRO A 40 15.74 46.47 9.49
N PRO A 41 15.51 47.79 9.36
CA PRO A 41 16.25 48.63 8.42
C PRO A 41 17.75 48.67 8.76
N PRO A 42 18.63 48.86 7.75
CA PRO A 42 20.05 48.90 8.02
C PRO A 42 20.41 50.21 8.73
N ASN A 43 21.26 50.08 9.76
CA ASN A 43 21.93 51.12 10.54
C ASN A 43 21.23 51.56 11.84
N SER A 44 21.58 50.87 12.93
CA SER A 44 22.03 51.54 14.16
C SER A 44 23.02 50.64 14.89
N LEU A 45 24.28 51.08 14.95
CA LEU A 45 25.27 50.53 15.86
C LEU A 45 24.81 50.81 17.30
N THR A 46 24.48 49.78 18.06
CA THR A 46 24.64 49.82 19.52
C THR A 46 25.16 48.46 20.00
N THR A 47 26.45 48.44 20.32
CA THR A 47 27.06 47.41 21.16
C THR A 47 26.35 47.39 22.51
N PRO A 48 25.83 46.24 23.02
CA PRO A 48 25.49 46.16 24.43
C PRO A 48 26.78 45.98 25.22
N SER A 49 27.17 47.01 25.97
CA SER A 49 28.16 46.89 27.04
C SER A 49 27.58 45.97 28.13
N SER A 50 27.84 44.67 28.04
CA SER A 50 27.59 43.76 29.16
C SER A 50 28.72 43.92 30.17
N SER A 51 28.49 44.78 31.15
CA SER A 51 29.30 44.94 32.35
C SER A 51 29.39 43.60 33.07
N ILE A 52 30.56 42.95 33.02
CA ILE A 52 30.87 41.80 33.86
C ILE A 52 30.91 42.31 35.31
N LYS A 53 29.89 41.98 36.12
CA LYS A 53 29.94 42.19 37.57
C LYS A 53 30.94 41.20 38.17
N VAL A 54 32.11 41.70 38.53
CA VAL A 54 33.08 40.97 39.35
C VAL A 54 32.56 40.96 40.80
N PRO A 55 32.49 39.81 41.50
CA PRO A 55 32.10 39.78 42.91
C PRO A 55 33.17 40.46 43.79
N PRO A 56 32.80 41.07 44.93
CA PRO A 56 33.76 41.70 45.82
C PRO A 56 34.71 40.66 46.41
N THR A 57 36.01 40.90 46.29
CA THR A 57 37.08 40.07 46.87
C THR A 57 37.04 40.12 48.41
N PRO A 58 37.08 38.99 49.12
CA PRO A 58 37.24 39.00 50.57
C PRO A 58 38.63 39.53 50.94
N ARG A 59 38.68 40.50 51.86
CA ARG A 59 39.93 41.08 52.39
C ARG A 59 40.59 40.06 53.33
N GLY A 60 41.69 39.47 52.86
CA GLY A 60 42.57 38.64 53.70
C GLY A 60 43.05 37.36 53.02
N LEU A 61 43.80 37.46 51.92
CA LEU A 61 44.59 36.36 51.38
C LEU A 61 45.94 36.87 50.86
N SER A 62 47.01 36.11 51.10
CA SER A 62 48.38 36.46 50.71
C SER A 62 48.49 36.69 49.20
N LEU A 63 49.36 37.62 48.78
CA LEU A 63 49.62 38.00 47.39
C LEU A 63 49.89 36.80 46.45
N SER A 64 50.43 35.69 46.98
CA SER A 64 50.68 34.46 46.22
C SER A 64 49.41 33.65 45.90
N LEU A 65 48.41 33.66 46.78
CA LEU A 65 47.13 32.96 46.56
C LEU A 65 46.24 33.69 45.56
N SER A 66 46.23 35.03 45.58
CA SER A 66 45.51 35.86 44.61
C SER A 66 46.06 35.72 43.18
N PHE A 67 47.37 35.56 43.02
CA PHE A 67 48.01 35.32 41.72
C PHE A 67 47.77 33.89 41.21
N SER A 68 47.82 32.90 42.11
CA SER A 68 47.49 31.51 41.77
C SER A 68 46.02 31.33 41.35
N LEU A 69 45.09 32.03 42.02
CA LEU A 69 43.68 32.04 41.66
C LEU A 69 43.43 32.74 40.32
N SER A 70 44.12 33.86 40.02
CA SER A 70 43.94 34.54 38.73
C SER A 70 44.53 33.73 37.56
N LEU A 71 45.68 33.07 37.77
CA LEU A 71 46.29 32.19 36.77
C LEU A 71 45.43 30.95 36.52
N SER A 72 44.89 30.34 37.59
CA SER A 72 43.98 29.20 37.49
C SER A 72 42.68 29.57 36.78
N LEU A 73 42.13 30.75 37.05
CA LEU A 73 40.92 31.26 36.40
C LEU A 73 41.16 31.63 34.92
N PHE A 74 42.34 32.14 34.59
CA PHE A 74 42.76 32.40 33.21
C PHE A 74 42.97 31.11 32.41
N LEU A 75 43.64 30.11 32.99
CA LEU A 75 43.81 28.79 32.39
C LEU A 75 42.45 28.11 32.18
N PHE A 76 41.58 28.14 33.19
CA PHE A 76 40.22 27.61 33.11
C PHE A 76 39.38 28.30 32.01
N LEU A 77 39.39 29.63 31.94
CA LEU A 77 38.71 30.38 30.87
C LEU A 77 39.26 30.05 29.48
N SER A 78 40.59 29.86 29.34
CA SER A 78 41.19 29.48 28.06
C SER A 78 40.78 28.08 27.61
N ASP A 79 40.66 27.14 28.54
CA ASP A 79 40.25 25.76 28.28
C ASP A 79 38.74 25.68 27.93
N GLU A 80 37.91 26.47 28.61
CA GLU A 80 36.47 26.59 28.33
C GLU A 80 36.23 27.16 26.92
N GLN A 81 36.96 28.23 26.55
CA GLN A 81 36.90 28.80 25.20
C GLN A 81 37.35 27.80 24.13
N ARG A 82 38.39 26.99 24.42
CA ARG A 82 38.86 25.94 23.51
C ARG A 82 37.81 24.85 23.28
N ARG A 83 37.13 24.39 24.34
CA ARG A 83 36.03 23.41 24.25
C ARG A 83 34.85 23.95 23.44
N ILE A 84 34.47 25.21 23.66
CA ILE A 84 33.39 25.86 22.91
C ILE A 84 33.77 25.96 21.41
N GLN A 85 35.02 26.29 21.10
CA GLN A 85 35.52 26.39 19.73
C GLN A 85 35.53 25.02 19.02
N GLU A 86 35.95 23.96 19.71
CA GLU A 86 35.95 22.58 19.21
C GLU A 86 34.53 22.07 18.94
N GLN A 87 33.59 22.30 19.86
CA GLN A 87 32.18 21.98 19.65
C GLN A 87 31.59 22.74 18.45
N ARG A 88 31.92 24.03 18.31
CA ARG A 88 31.42 24.87 17.22
C ARG A 88 32.01 24.45 15.87
N ASN A 89 33.27 24.03 15.81
CA ASN A 89 33.91 23.50 14.61
C ASN A 89 33.36 22.11 14.23
N SER A 90 33.15 21.23 15.20
CA SER A 90 32.52 19.93 14.99
C SER A 90 31.09 20.09 14.45
N ARG A 91 30.29 21.01 15.04
CA ARG A 91 28.94 21.35 14.58
C ARG A 91 28.92 21.92 13.16
N LYS A 92 29.88 22.78 12.81
CA LYS A 92 30.06 23.29 11.44
C LYS A 92 30.43 22.18 10.45
N GLY A 93 31.28 21.23 10.85
CA GLY A 93 31.62 20.06 10.04
C GLY A 93 30.41 19.18 9.77
N TRP A 94 29.62 18.91 10.81
CA TRP A 94 28.38 18.14 10.71
C TRP A 94 27.33 18.81 9.81
N LEU A 95 27.16 20.14 9.93
CA LEU A 95 26.25 20.91 9.06
C LEU A 95 26.71 20.92 7.58
N ARG A 96 28.02 20.98 7.32
CA ARG A 96 28.55 20.89 5.94
C ARG A 96 28.37 19.50 5.36
N ALA A 97 28.65 18.45 6.15
CA ALA A 97 28.42 17.07 5.73
C ALA A 97 26.94 16.80 5.46
N TRP A 98 26.05 17.35 6.31
CA TRP A 98 24.61 17.28 6.10
C TRP A 98 24.15 18.03 4.84
N GLY A 99 24.69 19.22 4.59
CA GLY A 99 24.43 19.98 3.36
C GLY A 99 24.87 19.25 2.10
N ALA A 100 26.09 18.68 2.11
CA ALA A 100 26.61 17.90 0.99
C ALA A 100 25.79 16.62 0.73
N LEU A 101 25.35 15.95 1.79
CA LEU A 101 24.51 14.76 1.71
C LEU A 101 23.11 15.11 1.18
N GLN A 102 22.54 16.22 1.63
CA GLN A 102 21.27 16.74 1.14
C GLN A 102 21.34 17.14 -0.34
N ASP A 103 22.40 17.81 -0.78
CA ASP A 103 22.60 18.15 -2.19
C ASP A 103 22.82 16.91 -3.07
N TRP A 104 23.50 15.89 -2.55
CA TRP A 104 23.67 14.61 -3.24
C TRP A 104 22.33 13.87 -3.37
N MET A 105 21.53 13.83 -2.29
CA MET A 105 20.19 13.26 -2.30
C MET A 105 19.24 13.99 -3.25
N HIS A 106 19.25 15.33 -3.27
CA HIS A 106 18.45 16.10 -4.23
C HIS A 106 18.88 15.86 -5.67
N ARG A 107 20.18 15.69 -5.94
CA ARG A 107 20.69 15.31 -7.27
C ARG A 107 20.18 13.92 -7.68
N LEU A 108 20.30 12.93 -6.81
CA LEU A 108 19.79 11.58 -7.07
C LEU A 108 18.28 11.58 -7.28
N PHE A 109 17.53 12.28 -6.43
CA PHE A 109 16.09 12.39 -6.56
C PHE A 109 15.68 12.97 -7.91
N ARG A 110 16.36 14.04 -8.39
CA ARG A 110 16.11 14.60 -9.72
C ARG A 110 16.37 13.60 -10.85
N ILE A 111 17.44 12.81 -10.76
CA ILE A 111 17.76 11.78 -11.76
C ILE A 111 16.68 10.69 -11.74
N ILE A 112 16.25 10.26 -10.55
CA ILE A 112 15.20 9.26 -10.39
C ILE A 112 13.86 9.77 -10.94
N VAL A 113 13.49 11.01 -10.64
CA VAL A 113 12.28 11.66 -11.18
C VAL A 113 12.33 11.69 -12.71
N ALA A 114 13.45 12.15 -13.29
CA ALA A 114 13.62 12.20 -14.74
C ALA A 114 13.53 10.81 -15.38
N PHE A 115 14.00 9.77 -14.70
CA PHE A 115 13.91 8.39 -15.17
C PHE A 115 12.49 7.80 -15.07
N ILE A 116 11.75 8.09 -14.01
CA ILE A 116 10.36 7.61 -13.82
C ILE A 116 9.39 8.34 -14.75
N GLU A 117 9.62 9.63 -15.01
CA GLU A 117 8.79 10.44 -15.91
C GLU A 117 9.06 10.16 -17.40
N ASP A 118 10.12 9.40 -17.72
CA ASP A 118 10.41 9.02 -19.10
C ASP A 118 9.34 8.03 -19.62
N PRO A 119 8.62 8.35 -20.72
CA PRO A 119 7.66 7.43 -21.32
C PRO A 119 8.29 6.10 -21.77
N MET A 120 9.61 6.04 -21.98
CA MET A 120 10.31 4.79 -22.28
C MET A 120 10.30 3.84 -21.07
N PHE A 121 10.37 4.36 -19.85
CA PHE A 121 10.31 3.56 -18.63
C PHE A 121 8.94 2.88 -18.48
N ASP A 122 7.85 3.62 -18.65
CA ASP A 122 6.50 3.03 -18.58
C ASP A 122 6.27 1.98 -19.67
N LYS A 123 6.79 2.20 -20.90
CA LYS A 123 6.74 1.19 -21.98
C LYS A 123 7.57 -0.05 -21.64
N PHE A 124 8.73 0.12 -21.01
CA PHE A 124 9.55 -1.00 -20.55
C PHE A 124 8.82 -1.84 -19.49
N ILE A 125 8.23 -1.19 -18.49
CA ILE A 125 7.44 -1.91 -17.46
C ILE A 125 6.26 -2.63 -18.10
N LEU A 126 5.54 -1.99 -19.02
CA LEU A 126 4.44 -2.62 -19.75
C LEU A 126 4.91 -3.87 -20.50
N PHE A 127 6.06 -3.80 -21.18
CA PHE A 127 6.66 -4.95 -21.85
C PHE A 127 6.96 -6.08 -20.87
N VAL A 128 7.51 -5.77 -19.69
CA VAL A 128 7.78 -6.76 -18.63
C VAL A 128 6.47 -7.40 -18.13
N VAL A 129 5.37 -6.64 -17.98
CA VAL A 129 4.04 -7.16 -17.60
C VAL A 129 3.48 -8.11 -18.65
N VAL A 130 3.57 -7.74 -19.92
CA VAL A 130 3.13 -8.59 -21.03
C VAL A 130 3.96 -9.88 -21.07
N LEU A 131 5.27 -9.77 -20.89
CA LEU A 131 6.17 -10.92 -20.87
C LEU A 131 5.87 -11.85 -19.67
N ASN A 132 5.65 -11.29 -18.47
CA ASN A 132 5.23 -12.07 -17.30
C ASN A 132 3.89 -12.78 -17.52
N THR A 133 2.94 -12.12 -18.17
CA THR A 133 1.66 -12.73 -18.55
C THR A 133 1.86 -13.89 -19.52
N GLY A 134 2.73 -13.72 -20.52
CA GLY A 134 3.11 -14.79 -21.44
C GLY A 134 3.73 -15.99 -20.71
N THR A 135 4.61 -15.74 -19.72
CA THR A 135 5.17 -16.82 -18.90
C THR A 135 4.12 -17.53 -18.04
N LEU A 136 3.13 -16.80 -17.52
CA LEU A 136 2.02 -17.39 -16.76
C LEU A 136 1.16 -18.30 -17.65
N VAL A 137 0.88 -17.88 -18.88
CA VAL A 137 0.17 -18.70 -19.87
C VAL A 137 1.01 -19.91 -20.27
N ALA A 138 2.32 -19.77 -20.45
CA ALA A 138 3.18 -20.92 -20.76
C ALA A 138 3.18 -21.97 -19.64
N GLN A 139 3.06 -21.55 -18.37
CA GLN A 139 2.97 -22.44 -17.22
C GLN A 139 1.67 -23.25 -17.14
N THR A 140 0.62 -22.92 -17.90
CA THR A 140 -0.63 -23.73 -17.90
C THR A 140 -0.47 -25.03 -18.68
N PHE A 141 0.50 -25.11 -19.59
CA PHE A 141 0.81 -26.32 -20.34
C PHE A 141 1.77 -27.21 -19.55
N GLU A 142 1.28 -28.39 -19.10
CA GLU A 142 2.08 -29.34 -18.29
C GLU A 142 3.38 -29.80 -18.96
N SER A 143 3.43 -29.82 -20.30
CA SER A 143 4.63 -30.21 -21.06
C SER A 143 5.81 -29.24 -20.88
N VAL A 144 5.53 -27.98 -20.59
CA VAL A 144 6.53 -26.90 -20.49
C VAL A 144 7.04 -26.73 -19.06
N THR A 145 6.19 -26.99 -18.06
CA THR A 145 6.55 -26.84 -16.64
C THR A 145 7.55 -27.89 -16.16
N VAL A 146 7.45 -29.14 -16.65
CA VAL A 146 8.34 -30.24 -16.24
C VAL A 146 9.78 -30.03 -16.68
N ARG A 147 10.01 -29.41 -17.84
CA ARG A 147 11.36 -29.18 -18.39
C ARG A 147 11.98 -27.85 -17.96
N GLY A 148 11.16 -26.87 -17.57
CA GLY A 148 11.58 -25.49 -17.29
C GLY A 148 11.30 -24.97 -15.88
N GLY A 149 10.90 -25.82 -14.92
CA GLY A 149 10.41 -25.37 -13.61
C GLY A 149 11.31 -24.37 -12.86
N TRP A 150 12.63 -24.62 -12.80
CA TRP A 150 13.56 -23.66 -12.16
C TRP A 150 13.61 -22.32 -12.89
N PHE A 151 13.52 -22.35 -14.23
CA PHE A 151 13.69 -21.17 -15.08
C PHE A 151 12.50 -20.25 -14.91
N PHE A 152 11.29 -20.82 -14.93
CA PHE A 152 10.07 -20.08 -14.63
C PHE A 152 10.06 -19.51 -13.22
N SER A 153 10.55 -20.26 -12.22
CA SER A 153 10.66 -19.74 -10.85
C SER A 153 11.65 -18.56 -10.76
N ALA A 154 12.80 -18.65 -11.44
CA ALA A 154 13.77 -17.56 -11.48
C ALA A 154 13.22 -16.32 -12.19
N LEU A 155 12.49 -16.52 -13.30
CA LEU A 155 11.80 -15.44 -14.02
C LEU A 155 10.74 -14.76 -13.15
N ASP A 156 9.89 -15.53 -12.45
CA ASP A 156 8.87 -14.99 -11.56
C ASP A 156 9.48 -14.12 -10.45
N SER A 157 10.62 -14.54 -9.88
CA SER A 157 11.37 -13.73 -8.91
C SER A 157 11.98 -12.49 -9.54
N ALA A 158 12.52 -12.58 -10.75
CA ALA A 158 13.09 -11.43 -11.47
C ALA A 158 12.02 -10.38 -11.79
N PHE A 159 10.84 -10.80 -12.28
CA PHE A 159 9.72 -9.89 -12.53
C PHE A 159 9.25 -9.22 -11.24
N LEU A 160 9.09 -9.98 -10.15
CA LEU A 160 8.73 -9.43 -8.85
C LEU A 160 9.74 -8.36 -8.39
N ALA A 161 11.04 -8.61 -8.56
CA ALA A 161 12.08 -7.65 -8.20
C ALA A 161 11.98 -6.35 -9.03
N ILE A 162 11.75 -6.45 -10.33
CA ILE A 162 11.56 -5.27 -11.22
C ILE A 162 10.35 -4.45 -10.77
N TYR A 163 9.21 -5.10 -10.48
CA TYR A 163 8.00 -4.40 -10.05
C TYR A 163 8.14 -3.78 -8.66
N LEU A 164 8.79 -4.50 -7.74
CA LEU A 164 9.06 -3.97 -6.41
C LEU A 164 9.94 -2.73 -6.51
N MET A 165 10.98 -2.76 -7.34
CA MET A 165 11.84 -1.62 -7.61
C MET A 165 11.04 -0.44 -8.16
N GLU A 166 10.23 -0.64 -9.21
CA GLU A 166 9.37 0.41 -9.78
C GLU A 166 8.46 1.05 -8.71
N CYS A 167 7.79 0.22 -7.90
CA CYS A 167 6.87 0.71 -6.88
C CYS A 167 7.58 1.48 -5.77
N VAL A 168 8.75 1.01 -5.32
CA VAL A 168 9.56 1.73 -4.32
C VAL A 168 10.01 3.08 -4.89
N LEU A 169 10.47 3.10 -6.15
CA LEU A 169 10.86 4.35 -6.83
C LEU A 169 9.68 5.34 -6.93
N LYS A 170 8.51 4.89 -7.39
CA LYS A 170 7.29 5.73 -7.49
C LYS A 170 6.83 6.21 -6.10
N LEU A 171 6.91 5.37 -5.08
CA LEU A 171 6.54 5.72 -3.71
C LEU A 171 7.49 6.75 -3.10
N LEU A 172 8.79 6.65 -3.36
CA LEU A 172 9.79 7.63 -2.89
C LEU A 172 9.59 9.00 -3.55
N VAL A 173 9.22 9.03 -4.83
CA VAL A 173 9.01 10.29 -5.58
C VAL A 173 7.68 10.96 -5.24
N TRP A 174 6.56 10.22 -5.28
CA TRP A 174 5.23 10.80 -5.09
C TRP A 174 4.75 10.79 -3.63
N GLY A 175 5.32 9.92 -2.78
CA GLY A 175 4.93 9.81 -1.37
C GLY A 175 3.42 9.59 -1.20
N ARG A 176 2.74 10.52 -0.51
CA ARG A 176 1.29 10.44 -0.28
C ARG A 176 0.46 10.71 -1.54
N LEU A 177 1.02 11.37 -2.56
CA LEU A 177 0.31 11.63 -3.81
C LEU A 177 0.11 10.35 -4.64
N TYR A 178 0.94 9.32 -4.38
CA TYR A 178 0.81 7.99 -4.97
C TYR A 178 -0.60 7.40 -4.75
N PHE A 179 -1.11 7.52 -3.52
CA PHE A 179 -2.40 6.95 -3.09
C PHE A 179 -3.64 7.78 -3.46
N LYS A 180 -3.49 8.83 -4.29
CA LYS A 180 -4.64 9.55 -4.82
C LYS A 180 -5.18 8.92 -6.10
N ASN A 181 -4.36 8.11 -6.78
CA ASN A 181 -4.74 7.46 -8.02
C ASN A 181 -5.14 6.00 -7.72
N PRO A 182 -6.41 5.59 -7.93
CA PRO A 182 -6.87 4.24 -7.63
C PRO A 182 -6.11 3.15 -8.41
N TRP A 183 -5.56 3.48 -9.58
CA TRP A 183 -4.77 2.55 -10.38
C TRP A 183 -3.40 2.24 -9.76
N ASN A 184 -2.84 3.21 -9.04
CA ASN A 184 -1.60 3.02 -8.29
C ASN A 184 -1.84 2.22 -7.00
N ASP A 185 -3.01 2.41 -6.38
CA ASP A 185 -3.43 1.62 -5.21
C ASP A 185 -3.61 0.15 -5.56
N LEU A 186 -4.26 -0.14 -6.69
CA LEU A 186 -4.41 -1.50 -7.22
C LEU A 186 -3.05 -2.14 -7.48
N ASP A 187 -2.12 -1.42 -8.11
CA ASP A 187 -0.78 -1.95 -8.37
C ASP A 187 -0.01 -2.26 -7.08
N PHE A 188 -0.05 -1.33 -6.12
CA PHE A 188 0.57 -1.49 -4.79
C PHE A 188 0.01 -2.71 -4.06
N PHE A 189 -1.31 -2.91 -4.11
CA PHE A 189 -1.97 -4.08 -3.53
C PHE A 189 -1.46 -5.39 -4.17
N ILE A 190 -1.37 -5.44 -5.50
CA ILE A 190 -0.87 -6.64 -6.21
C ILE A 190 0.60 -6.91 -5.87
N ILE A 191 1.45 -5.88 -5.77
CA ILE A 191 2.87 -6.04 -5.37
C ILE A 191 2.96 -6.59 -3.96
N THR A 192 2.19 -6.03 -3.02
CA THR A 192 2.18 -6.47 -1.62
C THR A 192 1.77 -7.94 -1.52
N MET A 193 0.69 -8.34 -2.20
CA MET A 193 0.25 -9.74 -2.22
C MET A 193 1.28 -10.67 -2.87
N SER A 194 1.96 -10.21 -3.93
CA SER A 194 3.03 -10.97 -4.59
C SER A 194 4.28 -11.12 -3.72
N LEU A 195 4.61 -10.10 -2.92
CA LEU A 195 5.71 -10.15 -1.96
C LEU A 195 5.41 -11.15 -0.83
N ILE A 196 4.17 -11.14 -0.33
CA ILE A 196 3.72 -12.15 0.64
C ILE A 196 3.88 -13.55 0.05
N ASP A 197 3.38 -13.81 -1.18
CA ASP A 197 3.54 -15.11 -1.86
C ASP A 197 5.00 -15.59 -1.89
N PHE A 198 5.93 -14.68 -2.20
CA PHE A 198 7.34 -15.00 -2.30
C PHE A 198 7.99 -15.27 -0.94
N LEU A 199 7.62 -14.53 0.11
CA LEU A 199 8.19 -14.67 1.45
C LEU A 199 7.64 -15.90 2.20
N LEU A 200 6.43 -16.35 1.89
CA LEU A 200 5.78 -17.44 2.62
C LEU A 200 6.58 -18.76 2.64
N PRO A 201 7.05 -19.30 1.50
CA PRO A 201 7.85 -20.53 1.49
C PRO A 201 9.19 -20.38 2.23
N LEU A 202 9.78 -19.19 2.22
CA LEU A 202 11.06 -18.91 2.90
C LEU A 202 10.89 -18.92 4.42
N ILE A 203 9.75 -18.45 4.92
CA ILE A 203 9.41 -18.48 6.34
C ILE A 203 9.12 -19.94 6.77
N GLU A 204 8.45 -20.74 5.93
CA GLU A 204 8.23 -22.16 6.18
C GLU A 204 9.54 -22.95 6.27
N SER A 205 10.51 -22.68 5.38
CA SER A 205 11.79 -23.41 5.37
C SER A 205 12.74 -23.01 6.50
N THR A 206 12.62 -21.78 7.01
CA THR A 206 13.49 -21.24 8.08
C THR A 206 12.89 -21.46 9.48
N GLY A 207 11.59 -21.73 9.55
CA GLY A 207 10.83 -21.74 10.79
C GLY A 207 10.78 -23.09 11.53
N ASN A 208 11.82 -23.41 12.30
CA ASN A 208 11.75 -24.29 13.48
C ASN A 208 10.96 -23.61 14.64
N PHE A 209 9.85 -22.92 14.35
CA PHE A 209 9.05 -22.24 15.38
C PHE A 209 8.09 -23.23 16.04
N SER A 210 8.63 -24.01 16.97
CA SER A 210 7.91 -24.88 17.91
C SER A 210 7.16 -24.08 18.97
N GLY A 211 6.16 -23.28 18.56
CA GLY A 211 5.28 -22.54 19.46
C GLY A 211 3.83 -22.67 19.01
N GLY A 212 2.92 -23.09 19.91
CA GLY A 212 1.51 -23.43 19.58
C GLY A 212 0.72 -22.34 18.82
N GLN A 213 1.11 -21.07 18.93
CA GLN A 213 0.52 -19.94 18.19
C GLN A 213 0.96 -19.87 16.71
N ALA A 214 2.14 -20.38 16.38
CA ALA A 214 2.60 -20.47 15.00
C ALA A 214 1.69 -21.42 14.18
N SER A 215 1.13 -22.46 14.81
CA SER A 215 0.24 -23.42 14.13
C SER A 215 -1.03 -22.79 13.56
N THR A 216 -1.60 -21.77 14.22
CA THR A 216 -2.79 -21.04 13.73
C THR A 216 -2.42 -20.14 12.55
N ILE A 217 -1.29 -19.44 12.63
CA ILE A 217 -0.78 -18.61 11.53
C ILE A 217 -0.48 -19.52 10.33
N PHE A 218 0.24 -20.62 10.50
CA PHE A 218 0.50 -21.60 9.44
C PHE A 218 -0.77 -22.21 8.84
N ARG A 219 -1.85 -22.41 9.62
CA ARG A 219 -3.16 -22.84 9.09
C ARG A 219 -3.80 -21.77 8.21
N ILE A 220 -3.74 -20.50 8.61
CA ILE A 220 -4.23 -19.37 7.81
C ILE A 220 -3.37 -19.20 6.55
N LEU A 221 -2.05 -19.37 6.64
CA LEU A 221 -1.13 -19.36 5.49
C LEU A 221 -1.39 -20.51 4.51
N LYS A 222 -1.89 -21.67 4.99
CA LYS A 222 -2.33 -22.76 4.12
C LYS A 222 -3.62 -22.44 3.35
N LEU A 223 -4.48 -21.55 3.86
CA LEU A 223 -5.65 -21.01 3.11
C LEU A 223 -5.19 -20.09 1.98
N PHE A 224 -4.03 -19.45 2.13
CA PHE A 224 -3.33 -18.73 1.06
C PHE A 224 -2.70 -19.67 0.01
N LYS A 225 -2.99 -20.99 -0.01
CA LYS A 225 -2.73 -21.81 -1.22
C LYS A 225 -3.42 -21.26 -2.47
N GLY A 226 -4.49 -20.49 -2.31
CA GLY A 226 -5.12 -19.70 -3.38
C GLY A 226 -4.27 -18.53 -3.91
N VAL A 227 -3.12 -18.21 -3.30
CA VAL A 227 -2.24 -17.11 -3.74
C VAL A 227 -1.64 -17.38 -5.12
N ARG A 228 -1.58 -18.65 -5.55
CA ARG A 228 -1.26 -18.95 -6.96
C ARG A 228 -2.26 -18.30 -7.91
N ALA A 229 -3.55 -18.26 -7.56
CA ALA A 229 -4.56 -17.55 -8.34
C ALA A 229 -4.36 -16.02 -8.31
N ILE A 230 -3.80 -15.47 -7.23
CA ILE A 230 -3.49 -14.04 -7.13
C ILE A 230 -2.44 -13.62 -8.17
N ARG A 231 -1.58 -14.53 -8.64
CA ARG A 231 -0.66 -14.25 -9.75
C ARG A 231 -1.39 -13.83 -11.02
N ALA A 232 -2.60 -14.33 -11.25
CA ALA A 232 -3.42 -13.90 -12.40
C ALA A 232 -3.85 -12.43 -12.29
N PHE A 233 -4.00 -11.88 -11.09
CA PHE A 233 -4.28 -10.45 -10.93
C PHE A 233 -3.15 -9.55 -11.41
N ARG A 234 -1.91 -10.05 -11.57
CA ARG A 234 -0.80 -9.27 -12.14
C ARG A 234 -1.11 -8.79 -13.56
N VAL A 235 -1.94 -9.53 -14.32
CA VAL A 235 -2.41 -9.12 -15.65
C VAL A 235 -3.20 -7.81 -15.59
N LEU A 236 -3.93 -7.57 -14.49
CA LEU A 236 -4.68 -6.33 -14.29
C LEU A 236 -3.78 -5.10 -14.19
N ARG A 237 -2.49 -5.25 -13.90
CA ARG A 237 -1.54 -4.13 -13.94
C ARG A 237 -1.47 -3.48 -15.31
N THR A 238 -1.70 -4.23 -16.40
CA THR A 238 -1.76 -3.69 -17.76
C THR A 238 -2.77 -2.55 -17.88
N ILE A 239 -3.88 -2.62 -17.12
CA ILE A 239 -4.93 -1.60 -17.12
C ILE A 239 -4.38 -0.25 -16.66
N ARG A 240 -3.39 -0.21 -15.74
CA ARG A 240 -2.78 1.05 -15.28
C ARG A 240 -2.04 1.82 -16.39
N PHE A 241 -1.66 1.14 -17.47
CA PHE A 241 -0.97 1.75 -18.62
C PHE A 241 -1.95 2.11 -19.75
N LEU A 242 -3.11 1.45 -19.81
CA LEU A 242 -4.09 1.61 -20.89
C LEU A 242 -5.21 2.57 -20.47
N GLN A 243 -5.03 3.87 -20.72
CA GLN A 243 -6.00 4.92 -20.36
C GLN A 243 -7.42 4.64 -20.87
N ASN A 244 -7.55 4.08 -22.08
CA ASN A 244 -8.85 3.70 -22.63
C ASN A 244 -9.55 2.62 -21.78
N LEU A 245 -8.80 1.61 -21.31
CA LEU A 245 -9.36 0.59 -20.42
C LEU A 245 -9.72 1.17 -19.05
N GLN A 246 -8.93 2.12 -18.55
CA GLN A 246 -9.25 2.79 -17.29
C GLN A 246 -10.58 3.53 -17.37
N SER A 247 -10.84 4.21 -18.49
CA SER A 247 -12.11 4.89 -18.73
C SER A 247 -13.27 3.90 -18.80
N ILE A 248 -13.10 2.76 -19.47
CA ILE A 248 -14.14 1.72 -19.56
C ILE A 248 -14.43 1.12 -18.18
N VAL A 249 -13.39 0.79 -17.40
CA VAL A 249 -13.58 0.22 -16.06
C VAL A 249 -14.18 1.25 -15.11
N SER A 250 -13.73 2.51 -15.16
CA SER A 250 -14.28 3.56 -14.28
C SER A 250 -15.73 3.88 -14.61
N THR A 251 -16.10 3.94 -15.89
CA THR A 251 -17.49 4.11 -16.32
C THR A 251 -18.35 2.91 -15.93
N CYS A 252 -17.86 1.68 -16.11
CA CYS A 252 -18.53 0.47 -15.64
C CYS A 252 -18.78 0.48 -14.12
N LEU A 253 -17.78 0.87 -13.32
CA LEU A 253 -17.93 1.01 -11.87
C LEU A 253 -18.90 2.12 -11.48
N GLN A 254 -18.93 3.24 -12.21
CA GLN A 254 -19.91 4.30 -12.00
C GLN A 254 -21.33 3.84 -12.34
N SER A 255 -21.50 3.11 -13.44
CA SER A 255 -22.78 2.49 -13.79
C SER A 255 -23.23 1.50 -12.70
N LEU A 256 -22.32 0.67 -12.19
CA LEU A 256 -22.61 -0.26 -11.10
C LEU A 256 -23.05 0.48 -9.83
N GLN A 257 -22.39 1.60 -9.50
CA GLN A 257 -22.79 2.44 -8.37
C GLN A 257 -24.18 3.04 -8.58
N SER A 258 -24.51 3.49 -9.79
CA SER A 258 -25.84 4.02 -10.12
C SER A 258 -26.94 2.95 -10.06
N MET A 259 -26.61 1.70 -10.40
CA MET A 259 -27.51 0.55 -10.34
C MET A 259 -27.55 -0.12 -8.96
N GLY A 260 -26.82 0.40 -7.97
CA GLY A 260 -26.67 -0.24 -6.65
C GLY A 260 -28.00 -0.49 -5.95
N ALA A 261 -28.96 0.42 -6.06
CA ALA A 261 -30.29 0.26 -5.49
C ALA A 261 -31.07 -0.92 -6.12
N ILE A 262 -30.99 -1.05 -7.45
CA ILE A 262 -31.62 -2.15 -8.20
C ILE A 262 -30.98 -3.48 -7.80
N ILE A 263 -29.65 -3.52 -7.68
CA ILE A 263 -28.92 -4.72 -7.25
C ILE A 263 -29.33 -5.16 -5.84
N ILE A 264 -29.44 -4.21 -4.90
CA ILE A 264 -29.89 -4.51 -3.53
C ILE A 264 -31.34 -5.02 -3.53
N LEU A 265 -32.22 -4.41 -4.33
CA LEU A 265 -33.61 -4.83 -4.47
C LEU A 265 -33.69 -6.26 -5.05
N MET A 266 -32.93 -6.54 -6.11
CA MET A 266 -32.80 -7.85 -6.74
C MET A 266 -32.35 -8.92 -5.74
N PHE A 267 -31.27 -8.67 -4.98
CA PHE A 267 -30.82 -9.61 -3.95
C PHE A 267 -31.83 -9.81 -2.82
N THR A 268 -32.64 -8.80 -2.50
CA THR A 268 -33.71 -8.91 -1.51
C THR A 268 -34.83 -9.83 -1.99
N PHE A 269 -35.30 -9.65 -3.23
CA PHE A 269 -36.30 -10.54 -3.84
C PHE A 269 -35.77 -11.96 -3.98
N LEU A 270 -34.53 -12.11 -4.47
CA LEU A 270 -33.86 -13.40 -4.57
C LEU A 270 -33.83 -14.12 -3.21
N PHE A 271 -33.47 -13.42 -2.13
CA PHE A 271 -33.45 -14.02 -0.79
C PHE A 271 -34.86 -14.41 -0.31
N MET A 272 -35.85 -13.55 -0.51
CA MET A 272 -37.25 -13.83 -0.13
C MET A 272 -37.78 -15.08 -0.83
N PHE A 273 -37.64 -15.16 -2.16
CA PHE A 273 -38.04 -16.34 -2.92
C PHE A 273 -37.20 -17.56 -2.54
N ALA A 274 -35.92 -17.39 -2.20
CA ALA A 274 -35.10 -18.51 -1.80
C ALA A 274 -35.63 -19.19 -0.52
N VAL A 275 -36.13 -18.40 0.44
CA VAL A 275 -36.75 -18.96 1.66
C VAL A 275 -38.04 -19.71 1.31
N ILE A 276 -38.89 -19.14 0.46
CA ILE A 276 -40.15 -19.77 0.02
C ILE A 276 -39.88 -21.09 -0.73
N PHE A 277 -39.01 -21.06 -1.73
CA PHE A 277 -38.68 -22.24 -2.54
C PHE A 277 -38.03 -23.35 -1.70
N ARG A 278 -37.17 -22.97 -0.77
CA ARG A 278 -36.59 -23.92 0.17
C ARG A 278 -37.67 -24.58 1.01
N GLU A 279 -38.55 -23.82 1.64
CA GLU A 279 -39.56 -24.39 2.53
C GLU A 279 -40.53 -25.31 1.78
N MET A 280 -40.90 -24.96 0.54
CA MET A 280 -41.88 -25.71 -0.23
C MET A 280 -41.30 -26.92 -0.98
N PHE A 281 -40.06 -26.84 -1.46
CA PHE A 281 -39.51 -27.80 -2.41
C PHE A 281 -38.25 -28.53 -1.90
N ASN A 282 -37.84 -28.32 -0.63
CA ASN A 282 -36.68 -29.03 -0.08
C ASN A 282 -36.85 -30.56 -0.08
N GLU A 283 -38.08 -31.07 0.12
CA GLU A 283 -38.33 -32.51 0.14
C GLU A 283 -38.41 -33.07 -1.30
N SER A 284 -38.99 -32.32 -2.22
CA SER A 284 -39.17 -32.74 -3.62
C SER A 284 -37.89 -32.65 -4.44
N ASP A 285 -37.03 -31.66 -4.24
CA ASP A 285 -35.71 -31.58 -4.87
C ASP A 285 -34.66 -31.08 -3.86
N PRO A 286 -34.14 -31.98 -3.00
CA PRO A 286 -33.13 -31.63 -2.01
C PRO A 286 -31.80 -31.17 -2.61
N HIS A 287 -31.49 -31.57 -3.85
CA HIS A 287 -30.24 -31.23 -4.50
C HIS A 287 -30.17 -29.72 -4.79
N ARG A 288 -31.29 -29.13 -5.20
CA ARG A 288 -31.41 -27.70 -5.50
C ARG A 288 -31.91 -26.89 -4.32
N PHE A 289 -32.90 -27.40 -3.59
CA PHE A 289 -33.61 -26.68 -2.54
C PHE A 289 -33.29 -27.11 -1.11
N GLY A 290 -32.33 -28.02 -0.89
CA GLY A 290 -32.04 -28.54 0.46
C GLY A 290 -31.38 -27.53 1.40
N THR A 291 -30.47 -26.69 0.89
CA THR A 291 -29.78 -25.67 1.69
C THR A 291 -30.00 -24.28 1.14
N MET A 292 -29.97 -23.28 2.02
CA MET A 292 -30.22 -21.88 1.64
C MET A 292 -29.31 -21.41 0.49
N PHE A 293 -28.02 -21.73 0.56
CA PHE A 293 -27.06 -21.35 -0.48
C PHE A 293 -27.34 -22.03 -1.82
N ARG A 294 -27.73 -23.32 -1.82
CA ARG A 294 -28.10 -24.05 -3.05
C ARG A 294 -29.36 -23.46 -3.66
N THR A 295 -30.35 -23.09 -2.84
CA THR A 295 -31.56 -22.44 -3.33
C THR A 295 -31.26 -21.06 -3.93
N ILE A 296 -30.47 -20.23 -3.24
CA ILE A 296 -30.03 -18.92 -3.75
C ILE A 296 -29.30 -19.08 -5.08
N PHE A 297 -28.38 -20.04 -5.19
CA PHE A 297 -27.66 -20.31 -6.44
C PHE A 297 -28.60 -20.79 -7.56
N THR A 298 -29.56 -21.67 -7.24
CA THR A 298 -30.58 -22.14 -8.19
C THR A 298 -31.47 -21.00 -8.67
N LEU A 299 -31.91 -20.13 -7.77
CA LEU A 299 -32.70 -18.95 -8.14
C LEU A 299 -31.87 -17.93 -8.94
N PHE A 300 -30.58 -17.76 -8.63
CA PHE A 300 -29.67 -16.95 -9.44
C PHE A 300 -29.50 -17.51 -10.87
N GLN A 301 -29.48 -18.84 -11.03
CA GLN A 301 -29.50 -19.48 -12.35
C GLN A 301 -30.83 -19.22 -13.08
N LEU A 302 -31.96 -19.33 -12.36
CA LEU A 302 -33.29 -19.00 -12.89
C LEU A 302 -33.45 -17.53 -13.26
N LEU A 303 -32.76 -16.62 -12.57
CA LEU A 303 -32.69 -15.20 -12.92
C LEU A 303 -32.11 -14.99 -14.32
N THR A 304 -31.17 -15.83 -14.73
CA THR A 304 -30.64 -15.84 -16.12
C THR A 304 -31.51 -16.62 -17.11
N LEU A 305 -32.70 -17.06 -16.68
CA LEU A 305 -33.62 -17.94 -17.41
C LEU A 305 -32.99 -19.28 -17.82
N ASP A 306 -31.99 -19.73 -17.06
CA ASP A 306 -31.31 -20.99 -17.34
C ASP A 306 -31.93 -22.14 -16.52
N ASP A 307 -31.93 -23.35 -17.11
CA ASP A 307 -32.34 -24.63 -16.52
C ASP A 307 -33.78 -24.73 -15.95
N TRP A 308 -34.64 -23.73 -16.17
CA TRP A 308 -36.01 -23.69 -15.62
C TRP A 308 -36.88 -24.90 -16.00
N ALA A 309 -36.76 -25.38 -17.24
CA ALA A 309 -37.52 -26.52 -17.74
C ALA A 309 -37.11 -27.82 -17.06
N PHE A 310 -35.80 -28.00 -16.80
CA PHE A 310 -35.29 -29.18 -16.12
C PHE A 310 -35.65 -29.15 -14.64
N ILE A 311 -35.56 -27.99 -13.98
CA ILE A 311 -36.05 -27.77 -12.61
C ILE A 311 -37.53 -28.15 -12.49
N TYR A 312 -38.36 -27.70 -13.43
CA TYR A 312 -39.77 -28.09 -13.48
C TYR A 312 -39.94 -29.60 -13.66
N SER A 313 -39.28 -30.22 -14.64
CA SER A 313 -39.45 -31.65 -14.90
C SER A 313 -39.05 -32.52 -13.71
N THR A 314 -37.92 -32.21 -13.05
CA THR A 314 -37.44 -32.96 -11.89
C THR A 314 -38.43 -32.87 -10.73
N SER A 315 -38.86 -31.66 -10.36
CA SER A 315 -39.78 -31.48 -9.26
C SER A 315 -41.19 -32.01 -9.57
N ARG A 316 -41.63 -31.97 -10.84
CA ARG A 316 -42.87 -32.61 -11.28
C ARG A 316 -42.81 -34.12 -11.12
N ASP A 317 -41.72 -34.75 -11.55
CA ASP A 317 -41.53 -36.20 -11.46
C ASP A 317 -41.43 -36.67 -10.00
N ASN A 318 -40.92 -35.79 -9.12
CA ASN A 318 -40.88 -36.01 -7.67
C ASN A 318 -42.18 -35.63 -6.93
N GLY A 319 -43.30 -35.42 -7.65
CA GLY A 319 -44.62 -35.22 -7.06
C GLY A 319 -44.99 -33.78 -6.71
N ALA A 320 -44.19 -32.78 -7.11
CA ALA A 320 -44.46 -31.36 -6.91
C ALA A 320 -44.69 -30.61 -8.24
N PRO A 321 -45.74 -30.94 -9.02
CA PRO A 321 -46.04 -30.27 -10.29
C PRO A 321 -46.39 -28.79 -10.13
N HIS A 322 -46.83 -28.39 -8.93
CA HIS A 322 -47.22 -27.02 -8.60
C HIS A 322 -46.05 -26.03 -8.59
N ILE A 323 -44.80 -26.53 -8.61
CA ILE A 323 -43.59 -25.70 -8.71
C ILE A 323 -43.61 -24.75 -9.92
N ILE A 324 -44.27 -25.13 -11.02
CA ILE A 324 -44.34 -24.30 -12.23
C ILE A 324 -44.96 -22.93 -11.97
N ILE A 325 -45.95 -22.87 -11.07
CA ILE A 325 -46.62 -21.61 -10.71
C ILE A 325 -45.62 -20.69 -10.01
N PHE A 326 -44.83 -21.23 -9.08
CA PHE A 326 -43.81 -20.48 -8.36
C PHE A 326 -42.64 -20.07 -9.26
N LEU A 327 -42.22 -20.95 -10.18
CA LEU A 327 -41.17 -20.63 -11.17
C LEU A 327 -41.60 -19.50 -12.10
N VAL A 328 -42.81 -19.59 -12.67
CA VAL A 328 -43.35 -18.54 -13.55
C VAL A 328 -43.52 -17.23 -12.76
N LEU A 329 -44.05 -17.29 -11.54
CA LEU A 329 -44.19 -16.12 -10.67
C LEU A 329 -42.83 -15.46 -10.41
N TYR A 330 -41.81 -16.25 -10.05
CA TYR A 330 -40.45 -15.76 -9.81
C TYR A 330 -39.88 -15.08 -11.07
N ILE A 331 -39.95 -15.76 -12.21
CA ILE A 331 -39.46 -15.24 -13.50
C ILE A 331 -40.15 -13.92 -13.87
N VAL A 332 -41.47 -13.84 -13.70
CA VAL A 332 -42.23 -12.62 -14.00
C VAL A 332 -41.82 -11.48 -13.08
N VAL A 333 -41.73 -11.73 -11.77
CA VAL A 333 -41.33 -10.70 -10.77
C VAL A 333 -39.91 -10.21 -11.02
N GLU A 334 -38.96 -11.11 -11.27
CA GLU A 334 -37.58 -10.75 -11.61
C GLU A 334 -37.52 -9.96 -12.92
N TYR A 335 -38.18 -10.42 -13.98
CA TYR A 335 -38.19 -9.72 -15.27
C TYR A 335 -38.70 -8.28 -15.13
N PHE A 336 -39.77 -8.06 -14.37
CA PHE A 336 -40.27 -6.72 -14.08
C PHE A 336 -39.31 -5.88 -13.22
N THR A 337 -38.54 -6.52 -12.34
CA THR A 337 -37.52 -5.86 -11.52
C THR A 337 -36.29 -5.47 -12.36
N PHE A 338 -35.94 -6.24 -13.39
CA PHE A 338 -34.83 -5.98 -14.29
C PHE A 338 -35.13 -4.96 -15.40
N LEU A 339 -36.38 -4.88 -15.86
CA LEU A 339 -36.76 -4.05 -17.00
C LEU A 339 -37.05 -2.57 -16.64
N LYS A 340 -37.05 -2.22 -15.35
CA LYS A 340 -37.23 -0.85 -14.87
C LYS A 340 -35.94 -0.28 -14.31
#